data_AF-A0A1H1S1Q1-F1
#
_entry.id   AF-A0A1H1S1Q1-F1
#
_cell.length_a   1.000
_cell.length_b   1.000
_cell.length_c   1.000
_cell.angle_alpha   90.00
_cell.angle_beta   90.00
_cell.angle_gamma   90.00
#
_symmetry.space_group_name_H-M   'P 1'
#
loop_
_entity.id
_entity.type
_entity.pdbx_description
1 polymer ?
#
loop_
_entity_poly.entity_id
_entity_poly.type
_entity_poly.pdbx_seq_one_letter_code
_entity_poly.pdbx_strand_id
1 'polypeptide(L)'
;MYARLKKRLQNLMRRSRRTGALLGCSLAACGIAGTAVIAVTAAPAAAAAIPADITAEPTVAVFAVPAAVSVERTVAVSAVPAIVSVAPRIVTAAITAAPFQLDKDIVPENAQSGVAELVKNADCVVIGRFSEADRMVPTGKSAPQGRLVNFVQTFTVRKLIKGNTGGQVTVITTGIEPLPPPSQLEANERYPGAWASGPDYLLFLRKLEGSDEYAPLGMLQGVYPIQGGRTISIEGKGFSQLNGLPESGLQNTVNELLGRS
;
A
#
# COMPACT_ATOMS: atom_id res chain seq x y z
N MET A 1 -14.74 17.85 4.46
CA MET A 1 -13.28 18.13 4.51
C MET A 1 -12.51 17.26 3.52
N TYR A 2 -12.85 15.98 3.31
CA TYR A 2 -12.28 15.14 2.25
C TYR A 2 -12.50 15.65 0.82
N ALA A 3 -13.66 16.21 0.47
CA ALA A 3 -13.84 16.90 -0.81
C ALA A 3 -12.95 18.16 -0.91
N ARG A 4 -12.68 18.85 0.20
CA ARG A 4 -11.76 20.00 0.27
C ARG A 4 -10.29 19.55 0.28
N LEU A 5 -9.96 18.38 0.83
CA LEU A 5 -8.64 17.77 0.84
C LEU A 5 -8.32 17.18 -0.54
N LYS A 6 -9.25 16.45 -1.16
CA LYS A 6 -9.20 15.98 -2.55
C LYS A 6 -9.12 17.18 -3.50
N LYS A 7 -9.92 18.25 -3.30
CA LYS A 7 -9.84 19.48 -4.10
C LYS A 7 -8.56 20.29 -3.81
N ARG A 8 -8.05 20.33 -2.56
CA ARG A 8 -6.75 20.96 -2.23
C ARG A 8 -5.59 20.15 -2.81
N LEU A 9 -5.59 18.82 -2.71
CA LEU A 9 -4.61 17.93 -3.33
C LEU A 9 -4.67 18.08 -4.85
N GLN A 10 -5.85 18.03 -5.46
CA GLN A 10 -6.02 18.24 -6.89
C GLN A 10 -5.55 19.65 -7.33
N ASN A 11 -5.83 20.69 -6.54
CA ASN A 11 -5.35 22.05 -6.82
C ASN A 11 -3.83 22.20 -6.61
N LEU A 12 -3.25 21.55 -5.59
CA LEU A 12 -1.81 21.49 -5.35
C LEU A 12 -1.11 20.74 -6.49
N MET A 13 -1.66 19.61 -6.93
CA MET A 13 -1.17 18.84 -8.07
C MET A 13 -1.24 19.62 -9.38
N ARG A 14 -2.33 20.36 -9.63
CA ARG A 14 -2.45 21.24 -10.81
C ARG A 14 -1.44 22.40 -10.78
N ARG A 15 -1.15 22.96 -9.60
CA ARG A 15 -0.14 24.03 -9.45
C ARG A 15 1.28 23.50 -9.65
N SER A 16 1.61 22.33 -9.10
CA SER A 16 2.93 21.70 -9.26
C SER A 16 3.25 21.37 -10.72
N ARG A 17 2.29 20.83 -11.50
CA ARG A 17 2.47 20.60 -12.94
C ARG A 17 2.71 21.88 -13.76
N ARG A 18 2.20 23.03 -13.31
CA ARG A 18 2.44 24.33 -13.96
C ARG A 18 3.76 24.98 -13.56
N THR A 19 4.35 24.60 -12.43
CA THR A 19 5.61 25.19 -11.93
C THR A 19 6.86 24.41 -12.34
N GLY A 20 6.71 23.20 -12.90
CA GLY A 20 7.82 22.43 -13.48
C GLY A 20 8.45 23.02 -14.76
N ALA A 21 8.00 24.19 -15.23
CA ALA A 21 8.56 24.87 -16.41
C ALA A 21 9.24 26.23 -16.10
N LEU A 22 9.29 26.68 -14.84
CA LEU A 22 9.84 27.99 -14.48
C LEU A 22 10.62 27.96 -13.16
N LEU A 23 11.64 27.10 -13.08
CA LEU A 23 12.73 27.23 -12.11
C LEU A 23 14.08 27.19 -12.82
N GLY A 24 14.17 27.99 -13.88
CA GLY A 24 15.40 28.68 -14.25
C GLY A 24 15.20 30.16 -13.93
N CYS A 25 16.23 30.80 -13.38
CA CYS A 25 16.34 32.24 -13.08
C CYS A 25 15.75 32.73 -11.75
N SER A 26 16.56 32.65 -10.68
CA SER A 26 16.90 33.86 -9.92
C SER A 26 18.17 33.62 -9.11
N LEU A 27 19.30 33.76 -9.78
CA LEU A 27 20.60 33.98 -9.17
C LEU A 27 21.24 35.13 -9.98
N ALA A 28 21.82 36.07 -9.24
CA ALA A 28 22.56 37.25 -9.70
C ALA A 28 21.75 38.50 -10.08
N ALA A 29 21.56 39.37 -9.08
CA ALA A 29 21.73 40.80 -9.26
C ALA A 29 23.10 41.18 -8.69
N CYS A 30 24.15 41.07 -9.51
CA CYS A 30 25.36 41.85 -9.36
C CYS A 30 25.85 42.12 -10.77
N GLY A 31 25.66 43.37 -11.22
CA GLY A 31 25.98 43.77 -12.58
C GLY A 31 27.48 43.83 -12.80
N ILE A 32 27.91 43.43 -13.99
CA ILE A 32 28.95 44.11 -14.79
C ILE A 32 28.57 43.86 -16.26
N ALA A 33 28.62 44.92 -17.05
CA ALA A 33 28.37 44.95 -18.48
C ALA A 33 29.40 44.10 -19.26
N GLY A 34 28.91 43.37 -20.27
CA GLY A 34 29.77 42.62 -21.18
C GLY A 34 28.97 42.14 -22.38
N THR A 35 29.06 42.88 -23.48
CA THR A 35 28.50 42.59 -24.80
C THR A 35 29.14 41.32 -25.38
N ALA A 36 28.35 40.29 -25.65
CA ALA A 36 28.76 39.18 -26.51
C ALA A 36 27.54 38.62 -27.26
N VAL A 37 27.52 38.89 -28.56
CA VAL A 37 26.61 38.30 -29.54
C VAL A 37 27.10 36.89 -29.84
N ILE A 38 26.29 35.87 -29.58
CA ILE A 38 26.50 34.53 -30.13
C ILE A 38 25.17 34.05 -30.71
N ALA A 39 25.12 34.00 -32.04
CA ALA A 39 24.08 33.33 -32.79
C ALA A 39 24.29 31.81 -32.67
N VAL A 40 23.24 31.08 -32.27
CA VAL A 40 23.23 29.61 -32.35
C VAL A 40 22.18 29.22 -33.38
N THR A 41 22.68 28.71 -34.49
CA THR A 41 21.93 28.07 -35.56
C THR A 41 21.46 26.69 -35.09
N ALA A 42 20.14 26.43 -35.16
CA ALA A 42 19.57 25.12 -34.90
C ALA A 42 19.60 24.30 -36.20
N ALA A 43 20.32 23.18 -36.19
CA ALA A 43 20.27 22.15 -37.21
C ALA A 43 19.26 21.06 -36.82
N PRO A 44 18.49 20.48 -37.77
CA PRO A 44 17.59 19.37 -37.49
C PRO A 44 18.31 18.02 -37.69
N ALA A 45 18.21 17.12 -36.71
CA ALA A 45 18.65 15.75 -36.83
C ALA A 45 17.45 14.83 -37.07
N ALA A 46 17.50 14.16 -38.22
CA ALA A 46 16.56 13.16 -38.69
C ALA A 46 16.82 11.78 -38.07
N ALA A 47 15.76 10.96 -38.10
CA ALA A 47 15.72 9.51 -38.33
C ALA A 47 16.59 8.57 -37.46
N ALA A 48 15.93 7.58 -36.86
CA ALA A 48 16.14 6.16 -37.23
C ALA A 48 15.17 5.25 -36.46
N ALA A 49 14.43 4.45 -37.23
CA ALA A 49 13.72 3.27 -36.79
C ALA A 49 14.70 2.10 -36.60
N ILE A 50 14.44 1.23 -35.62
CA ILE A 50 15.03 -0.12 -35.54
C ILE A 50 13.91 -1.10 -35.12
N PRO A 51 13.74 -2.25 -35.82
CA PRO A 51 12.74 -3.27 -35.53
C PRO A 51 13.32 -4.52 -34.81
N ALA A 52 12.39 -5.42 -34.48
CA ALA A 52 12.54 -6.89 -34.33
C ALA A 52 13.21 -7.39 -33.03
N ASP A 53 12.51 -8.16 -32.19
CA ASP A 53 12.12 -9.58 -32.33
C ASP A 53 13.12 -10.47 -31.58
N ILE A 54 12.73 -10.95 -30.39
CA ILE A 54 13.39 -12.10 -29.74
C ILE A 54 12.33 -12.88 -28.94
N THR A 55 11.75 -13.87 -29.62
CA THR A 55 11.14 -15.07 -29.01
C THR A 55 12.21 -15.86 -28.25
N ALA A 56 11.99 -16.13 -26.96
CA ALA A 56 12.75 -17.12 -26.21
C ALA A 56 11.81 -17.89 -25.27
N GLU A 57 11.59 -19.16 -25.60
CA GLU A 57 10.96 -20.16 -24.75
C GLU A 57 11.90 -20.58 -23.62
N PRO A 58 11.42 -20.78 -22.39
CA PRO A 58 12.18 -21.51 -21.38
C PRO A 58 11.68 -22.95 -21.22
N THR A 59 12.60 -23.87 -21.52
CA THR A 59 12.60 -25.30 -21.23
C THR A 59 12.28 -25.61 -19.76
N VAL A 60 11.24 -26.42 -19.51
CA VAL A 60 10.91 -26.93 -18.18
C VAL A 60 11.66 -28.24 -17.94
N ALA A 61 12.63 -28.21 -17.01
CA ALA A 61 13.30 -29.40 -16.51
C ALA A 61 12.44 -30.07 -15.41
N VAL A 62 12.04 -31.31 -15.66
CA VAL A 62 11.35 -32.19 -14.72
C VAL A 62 12.39 -32.81 -13.78
N PHE A 63 12.30 -32.51 -12.48
CA PHE A 63 13.05 -33.23 -11.45
C PHE A 63 12.13 -34.22 -10.72
N ALA A 64 12.45 -35.50 -10.87
CA ALA A 64 11.88 -36.61 -10.12
C ALA A 64 12.46 -36.65 -8.70
N VAL A 65 11.59 -36.83 -7.70
CA VAL A 65 11.97 -37.09 -6.31
C VAL A 65 11.75 -38.58 -6.02
N PRO A 66 12.77 -39.33 -5.56
CA PRO A 66 12.60 -40.72 -5.20
C PRO A 66 11.97 -40.90 -3.81
N ALA A 67 11.10 -41.89 -3.72
CA ALA A 67 10.49 -42.40 -2.51
C ALA A 67 11.54 -43.04 -1.59
N ALA A 68 11.57 -42.63 -0.32
CA ALA A 68 12.30 -43.32 0.73
C ALA A 68 11.33 -44.21 1.52
N VAL A 69 11.43 -45.52 1.24
CA VAL A 69 10.94 -46.61 2.07
C VAL A 69 11.85 -46.72 3.29
N SER A 70 11.29 -46.91 4.49
CA SER A 70 12.03 -47.43 5.64
C SER A 70 11.13 -48.32 6.50
N VAL A 71 11.64 -49.53 6.69
CA VAL A 71 11.05 -50.72 7.30
C VAL A 71 11.50 -50.82 8.76
N GLU A 72 10.55 -51.24 9.60
CA GLU A 72 10.61 -51.92 10.90
C GLU A 72 11.78 -51.72 11.87
N ARG A 73 11.43 -51.46 13.14
CA ARG A 73 11.85 -52.36 14.24
C ARG A 73 10.96 -52.22 15.47
N THR A 74 10.16 -53.24 15.73
CA THR A 74 9.40 -53.39 16.98
C THR A 74 10.29 -54.07 18.00
N VAL A 75 10.62 -53.38 19.09
CA VAL A 75 11.24 -53.98 20.28
C VAL A 75 10.28 -53.78 21.44
N ALA A 76 9.76 -54.88 21.96
CA ALA A 76 8.95 -54.92 23.16
C ALA A 76 9.83 -55.35 24.34
N VAL A 77 9.95 -54.53 25.39
CA VAL A 77 10.22 -55.04 26.75
C VAL A 77 9.73 -54.08 27.84
N SER A 78 9.07 -54.69 28.83
CA SER A 78 8.95 -54.37 30.26
C SER A 78 8.18 -53.14 30.76
N ALA A 79 7.12 -53.51 31.47
CA ALA A 79 6.23 -52.70 32.27
C ALA A 79 6.89 -52.13 33.54
N VAL A 80 6.61 -50.85 33.78
CA VAL A 80 6.68 -50.19 35.09
C VAL A 80 5.32 -49.51 35.29
N PRO A 81 4.64 -49.66 36.45
CA PRO A 81 3.35 -49.03 36.67
C PRO A 81 3.57 -47.54 36.96
N ALA A 82 3.58 -46.73 35.89
CA ALA A 82 3.52 -45.28 36.01
C ALA A 82 2.05 -44.87 36.21
N ILE A 83 1.81 -44.12 37.28
CA ILE A 83 0.53 -43.52 37.63
C ILE A 83 0.13 -42.61 36.46
N VAL A 84 -0.84 -43.05 35.65
CA VAL A 84 -1.32 -42.31 34.48
C VAL A 84 -2.13 -41.11 34.97
N SER A 85 -1.45 -39.98 35.13
CA SER A 85 -2.11 -38.67 35.22
C SER A 85 -2.70 -38.36 33.85
N VAL A 86 -4.02 -38.56 33.73
CA VAL A 86 -4.80 -38.20 32.54
C VAL A 86 -4.88 -36.67 32.52
N ALA A 87 -3.87 -36.03 31.92
CA ALA A 87 -3.97 -34.61 31.60
C ALA A 87 -5.10 -34.42 30.58
N PRO A 88 -6.08 -33.54 30.83
CA PRO A 88 -7.12 -33.26 29.86
C PRO A 88 -6.46 -32.68 28.60
N ARG A 89 -6.57 -33.40 27.48
CA ARG A 89 -6.24 -32.86 26.17
C ARG A 89 -7.26 -31.76 25.86
N ILE A 90 -6.89 -30.53 26.15
CA ILE A 90 -7.59 -29.36 25.64
C ILE A 90 -7.36 -29.38 24.14
N VAL A 91 -8.36 -29.86 23.39
CA VAL A 91 -8.39 -29.75 21.94
C VAL A 91 -8.67 -28.28 21.64
N THR A 92 -7.62 -27.49 21.49
CA THR A 92 -7.75 -26.12 21.01
C THR A 92 -8.13 -26.19 19.54
N ALA A 93 -9.43 -26.18 19.25
CA ALA A 93 -9.93 -26.04 17.90
C ALA A 93 -9.45 -24.68 17.37
N ALA A 94 -8.62 -24.69 16.34
CA ALA A 94 -8.25 -23.49 15.63
C ALA A 94 -9.52 -22.92 14.99
N ILE A 95 -9.99 -21.78 15.49
CA ILE A 95 -11.09 -21.05 14.90
C ILE A 95 -10.51 -20.37 13.66
N THR A 96 -10.63 -21.01 12.50
CA THR A 96 -10.28 -20.38 11.23
C THR A 96 -11.30 -19.28 10.97
N ALA A 97 -10.84 -18.02 10.91
CA ALA A 97 -11.71 -16.90 10.55
C ALA A 97 -12.29 -17.15 9.14
N ALA A 98 -13.56 -16.80 8.94
CA ALA A 98 -14.19 -16.90 7.63
C ALA A 98 -13.49 -15.99 6.61
N PRO A 99 -13.38 -16.40 5.34
CA PRO A 99 -12.75 -15.59 4.30
C PRO A 99 -13.57 -14.32 4.04
N PHE A 100 -12.86 -13.23 3.73
CA PHE A 100 -13.46 -11.94 3.39
C PHE A 100 -14.30 -12.04 2.10
N GLN A 101 -15.55 -11.61 2.17
CA GLN A 101 -16.49 -11.58 1.05
C GLN A 101 -16.72 -10.15 0.58
N LEU A 102 -16.19 -9.81 -0.59
CA LEU A 102 -16.20 -8.45 -1.15
C LEU A 102 -17.60 -7.81 -1.27
N ASP A 103 -18.64 -8.63 -1.50
CA ASP A 103 -20.03 -8.21 -1.68
C ASP A 103 -20.86 -8.19 -0.38
N LYS A 104 -20.27 -8.56 0.76
CA LYS A 104 -20.98 -8.65 2.05
C LYS A 104 -20.24 -7.98 3.19
N ASP A 105 -18.91 -7.98 3.16
CA ASP A 105 -18.07 -7.53 4.25
C ASP A 105 -17.66 -6.07 4.10
N ILE A 106 -17.43 -5.43 5.24
CA ILE A 106 -16.89 -4.06 5.32
C ILE A 106 -15.44 -4.19 5.74
N VAL A 107 -14.56 -3.39 5.14
CA VAL A 107 -13.17 -3.33 5.54
C VAL A 107 -13.09 -2.84 7.00
N PRO A 108 -12.51 -3.62 7.93
CA PRO A 108 -12.58 -3.28 9.34
C PRO A 108 -11.56 -2.20 9.71
N GLU A 109 -12.01 -1.18 10.45
CA GLU A 109 -11.29 0.06 10.72
C GLU A 109 -10.00 -0.11 11.54
N ASN A 110 -9.86 -1.20 12.33
CA ASN A 110 -8.69 -1.59 13.13
C ASN A 110 -7.71 -0.45 13.43
N ALA A 111 -8.16 0.50 14.25
CA ALA A 111 -7.33 1.61 14.65
C ALA A 111 -6.08 1.10 15.39
N GLN A 112 -4.94 1.71 15.08
CA GLN A 112 -3.67 1.43 15.71
C GLN A 112 -3.41 2.51 16.76
N SER A 113 -2.80 2.12 17.89
CA SER A 113 -2.48 3.03 18.99
C SER A 113 -1.25 3.90 18.71
N GLY A 114 -0.40 3.50 17.77
CA GLY A 114 0.84 4.20 17.43
C GLY A 114 1.53 3.64 16.20
N VAL A 115 2.61 4.32 15.76
CA VAL A 115 3.36 3.94 14.57
C VAL A 115 4.05 2.58 14.71
N ALA A 116 4.61 2.29 15.89
CA ALA A 116 5.24 0.99 16.13
C ALA A 116 4.24 -0.16 15.98
N GLU A 117 3.01 0.01 16.47
CA GLU A 117 1.95 -0.97 16.31
C GLU A 117 1.49 -1.08 14.85
N LEU A 118 1.29 0.06 14.17
CA LEU A 118 0.96 0.11 12.73
C LEU A 118 1.99 -0.65 11.89
N VAL A 119 3.27 -0.38 12.11
CA VAL A 119 4.38 -1.04 11.39
C VAL A 119 4.41 -2.53 11.72
N LYS A 120 4.23 -2.91 12.99
CA LYS A 120 4.27 -4.31 13.44
C LYS A 120 3.13 -5.14 12.82
N ASN A 121 1.91 -4.60 12.84
CA ASN A 121 0.69 -5.28 12.40
C ASN A 121 0.45 -5.22 10.88
N ALA A 122 1.18 -4.37 10.14
CA ALA A 122 1.12 -4.36 8.69
C ALA A 122 1.80 -5.62 8.10
N ASP A 123 1.10 -6.35 7.23
CA ASP A 123 1.68 -7.48 6.51
C ASP A 123 2.67 -7.00 5.46
N CYS A 124 2.37 -5.88 4.81
CA CYS A 124 3.31 -5.20 3.93
C CYS A 124 3.29 -3.68 4.07
N VAL A 125 4.45 -3.08 3.82
CA VAL A 125 4.63 -1.62 3.78
C VAL A 125 5.23 -1.28 2.43
N VAL A 126 4.52 -0.47 1.65
CA VAL A 126 4.84 -0.23 0.24
C VAL A 126 4.77 1.24 -0.11
N ILE A 127 5.55 1.63 -1.12
CA ILE A 127 5.44 2.91 -1.80
C ILE A 127 5.02 2.67 -3.24
N GLY A 128 4.06 3.43 -3.73
CA GLY A 128 3.52 3.26 -5.06
C GLY A 128 2.35 4.20 -5.35
N ARG A 129 1.55 3.88 -6.35
CA ARG A 129 0.46 4.74 -6.82
C ARG A 129 -0.80 3.95 -7.14
N PHE A 130 -1.96 4.56 -6.88
CA PHE A 130 -3.25 4.02 -7.28
C PHE A 130 -3.52 4.22 -8.77
N SER A 131 -4.17 3.24 -9.39
CA SER A 131 -4.74 3.36 -10.73
C SER A 131 -5.92 4.32 -10.75
N GLU A 132 -6.23 4.87 -11.93
CA GLU A 132 -7.44 5.67 -12.14
C GLU A 132 -8.71 4.81 -12.19
N ALA A 133 -8.56 3.53 -12.54
CA ALA A 133 -9.65 2.56 -12.54
C ALA A 133 -9.94 2.10 -11.11
N ASP A 134 -11.20 2.24 -10.71
CA ASP A 134 -11.79 1.65 -9.53
C ASP A 134 -13.06 0.86 -9.91
N ARG A 135 -13.29 -0.25 -9.21
CA ARG A 135 -14.54 -1.01 -9.32
C ARG A 135 -15.28 -0.89 -8.01
N MET A 136 -16.55 -0.49 -8.07
CA MET A 136 -17.44 -0.48 -6.91
C MET A 136 -18.20 -1.80 -6.81
N VAL A 137 -18.23 -2.37 -5.61
CA VAL A 137 -19.02 -3.57 -5.28
C VAL A 137 -19.93 -3.26 -4.09
N PRO A 138 -21.27 -3.33 -4.25
CA PRO A 138 -22.19 -3.14 -3.14
C PRO A 138 -22.00 -4.21 -2.07
N THR A 139 -22.05 -3.81 -0.79
CA THR A 139 -21.90 -4.72 0.35
C THR A 139 -23.23 -5.27 0.89
N GLY A 140 -24.36 -4.77 0.36
CA GLY A 140 -25.69 -4.97 0.94
C GLY A 140 -25.93 -4.27 2.29
N LYS A 141 -24.91 -3.61 2.85
CA LYS A 141 -24.99 -2.86 4.11
C LYS A 141 -25.19 -1.36 3.85
N SER A 142 -25.68 -0.67 4.86
CA SER A 142 -25.94 0.78 4.82
C SER A 142 -25.44 1.46 6.08
N ALA A 143 -25.07 2.73 5.92
CA ALA A 143 -24.81 3.67 7.00
C ALA A 143 -25.93 4.75 6.99
N PRO A 144 -26.08 5.57 8.04
CA PRO A 144 -27.08 6.64 8.07
C PRO A 144 -27.00 7.61 6.87
N GLN A 145 -25.83 7.72 6.24
CA GLN A 145 -25.56 8.64 5.15
C GLN A 145 -25.75 8.03 3.75
N GLY A 146 -25.91 6.71 3.64
CA GLY A 146 -26.03 6.04 2.34
C GLY A 146 -25.67 4.55 2.36
N ARG A 147 -25.53 3.97 1.18
CA ARG A 147 -25.17 2.56 1.01
C ARG A 147 -23.66 2.37 1.12
N LEU A 148 -23.23 1.29 1.74
CA LEU A 148 -21.81 0.97 1.84
C LEU A 148 -21.37 0.16 0.63
N VAL A 149 -20.30 0.61 -0.01
CA VAL A 149 -19.70 -0.01 -1.19
C VAL A 149 -18.22 -0.23 -0.95
N ASN A 150 -17.70 -1.35 -1.43
CA ASN A 150 -16.27 -1.61 -1.46
C ASN A 150 -15.71 -1.12 -2.81
N PHE A 151 -14.70 -0.27 -2.73
CA PHE A 151 -13.89 0.17 -3.85
C PHE A 151 -12.70 -0.75 -3.99
N VAL A 152 -12.56 -1.36 -5.15
CA VAL A 152 -11.43 -2.21 -5.53
C VAL A 152 -10.53 -1.39 -6.44
N GLN A 153 -9.31 -1.12 -5.99
CA GLN A 153 -8.32 -0.34 -6.73
C GLN A 153 -7.01 -1.08 -6.87
N THR A 154 -6.40 -0.99 -8.04
CA THR A 154 -5.04 -1.50 -8.23
C THR A 154 -4.03 -0.48 -7.72
N PHE A 155 -3.03 -0.95 -7.00
CA PHE A 155 -1.91 -0.16 -6.53
C PHE A 155 -0.60 -0.71 -7.11
N THR A 156 0.07 0.07 -7.94
CA THR A 156 1.35 -0.30 -8.53
C THR A 156 2.46 -0.01 -7.53
N VAL A 157 3.09 -1.08 -7.03
CA VAL A 157 4.19 -1.01 -6.07
C VAL A 157 5.46 -0.58 -6.80
N ARG A 158 6.05 0.53 -6.35
CA ARG A 158 7.35 1.04 -6.82
C ARG A 158 8.49 0.61 -5.90
N LYS A 159 8.24 0.60 -4.59
CA LYS A 159 9.22 0.17 -3.58
C LYS A 159 8.52 -0.63 -2.50
N LEU A 160 9.07 -1.80 -2.19
CA LEU A 160 8.67 -2.63 -1.05
C LEU A 160 9.59 -2.33 0.13
N ILE A 161 9.02 -2.04 1.30
CA ILE A 161 9.76 -1.76 2.54
C ILE A 161 9.67 -2.96 3.50
N LYS A 162 8.45 -3.50 3.69
CA LYS A 162 8.18 -4.65 4.57
C LYS A 162 7.25 -5.62 3.86
N GLY A 163 7.41 -6.91 4.14
CA GLY A 163 6.52 -7.98 3.70
C GLY A 163 6.96 -8.60 2.39
N ASN A 164 6.03 -9.28 1.72
CA ASN A 164 6.25 -9.83 0.39
C ASN A 164 5.02 -9.54 -0.46
N THR A 165 5.23 -8.94 -1.61
CA THR A 165 4.16 -8.72 -2.59
C THR A 165 4.75 -8.55 -3.99
N GLY A 166 3.96 -8.81 -5.01
CA GLY A 166 4.30 -8.52 -6.40
C GLY A 166 4.36 -7.01 -6.69
N GLY A 167 4.70 -6.67 -7.93
CA GLY A 167 4.75 -5.27 -8.41
C GLY A 167 3.39 -4.56 -8.46
N GLN A 168 2.30 -5.28 -8.24
CA GLN A 168 0.95 -4.72 -8.11
C GLN A 168 0.19 -5.43 -6.99
N VAL A 169 -0.67 -4.68 -6.29
CA VAL A 169 -1.58 -5.20 -5.28
C VAL A 169 -2.97 -4.66 -5.50
N THR A 170 -3.98 -5.47 -5.20
CA THR A 170 -5.37 -5.02 -5.15
C THR A 170 -5.66 -4.52 -3.74
N VAL A 171 -6.05 -3.24 -3.64
CA VAL A 171 -6.39 -2.57 -2.38
C VAL A 171 -7.90 -2.35 -2.35
N ILE A 172 -8.51 -2.75 -1.24
CA ILE A 172 -9.94 -2.59 -0.98
C ILE A 172 -10.13 -1.54 0.11
N THR A 173 -11.05 -0.61 -0.14
CA THR A 173 -11.55 0.34 0.85
C THR A 173 -13.05 0.41 0.82
N THR A 174 -13.68 0.70 1.97
CA THR A 174 -15.12 0.93 2.02
C THR A 174 -15.43 2.43 1.97
N GLY A 175 -16.44 2.81 1.18
CA GLY A 175 -16.99 4.15 1.12
C GLY A 175 -18.52 4.16 1.17
N ILE A 176 -19.10 5.36 1.15
CA ILE A 176 -20.55 5.59 1.14
C ILE A 176 -21.00 6.08 -0.24
N GLU A 177 -22.08 5.50 -0.75
CA GLU A 177 -22.75 5.89 -1.99
C GLU A 177 -24.24 6.29 -1.73
N PRO A 178 -24.69 7.49 -2.12
CA PRO A 178 -23.91 8.55 -2.78
C PRO A 178 -22.90 9.21 -1.85
N LEU A 179 -21.87 9.83 -2.43
CA LEU A 179 -20.83 10.52 -1.67
C LEU A 179 -21.43 11.52 -0.68
N PRO A 180 -21.17 11.40 0.64
CA PRO A 180 -21.80 12.25 1.64
C PRO A 180 -21.34 13.71 1.52
N PRO A 181 -22.20 14.67 1.91
CA PRO A 181 -21.87 16.09 1.83
C PRO A 181 -20.66 16.43 2.72
N PRO A 182 -19.88 17.47 2.38
CA PRO A 182 -18.67 17.83 3.13
C PRO A 182 -18.87 18.21 4.60
N SER A 183 -20.10 18.46 5.04
CA SER A 183 -20.51 18.73 6.43
C SER A 183 -20.47 17.48 7.31
N GLN A 184 -20.54 16.27 6.73
CA GLN A 184 -20.51 15.00 7.45
C GLN A 184 -19.08 14.43 7.48
N LEU A 185 -18.22 15.07 8.27
CA LEU A 185 -16.79 14.74 8.35
C LEU A 185 -16.54 13.32 8.86
N GLU A 186 -17.21 12.96 9.95
CA GLU A 186 -17.05 11.66 10.61
C GLU A 186 -17.35 10.49 9.67
N ALA A 187 -18.38 10.60 8.84
CA ALA A 187 -18.72 9.58 7.85
C ALA A 187 -17.62 9.38 6.80
N ASN A 188 -17.02 10.48 6.33
CA ASN A 188 -15.92 10.45 5.37
C ASN A 188 -14.61 9.94 5.99
N GLU A 189 -14.43 10.11 7.29
CA GLU A 189 -13.26 9.59 8.00
C GLU A 189 -13.34 8.08 8.20
N ARG A 190 -14.55 7.60 8.52
CA ARG A 190 -14.82 6.17 8.73
C ARG A 190 -14.87 5.38 7.42
N TYR A 191 -15.43 5.99 6.38
CA TYR A 191 -15.63 5.37 5.06
C TYR A 191 -15.03 6.26 3.96
N PRO A 192 -13.70 6.29 3.82
CA PRO A 192 -13.01 7.22 2.92
C PRO A 192 -13.25 6.92 1.44
N GLY A 193 -13.71 5.70 1.10
CA GLY A 193 -13.91 5.25 -0.28
C GLY A 193 -12.61 5.13 -1.06
N ALA A 194 -12.71 5.27 -2.39
CA ALA A 194 -11.55 5.19 -3.28
C ALA A 194 -10.55 6.33 -3.07
N TRP A 195 -9.27 5.98 -3.10
CA TRP A 195 -8.16 6.91 -3.11
C TRP A 195 -8.02 7.58 -4.47
N ALA A 196 -7.61 8.84 -4.45
CA ALA A 196 -7.37 9.57 -5.69
C ALA A 196 -6.11 9.03 -6.39
N SER A 197 -6.20 8.85 -7.71
CA SER A 197 -5.02 8.80 -8.55
C SER A 197 -4.23 10.11 -8.41
N GLY A 198 -2.90 10.02 -8.40
CA GLY A 198 -2.09 11.18 -8.08
C GLY A 198 -0.63 10.83 -7.80
N PRO A 199 -0.02 11.45 -6.77
CA PRO A 199 1.38 11.20 -6.48
C PRO A 199 1.55 9.78 -5.89
N ASP A 200 2.77 9.44 -5.54
CA ASP A 200 3.00 8.21 -4.79
C ASP A 200 2.44 8.33 -3.36
N TYR A 201 2.15 7.17 -2.78
CA TYR A 201 1.67 6.99 -1.42
C TYR A 201 2.57 5.98 -0.74
N LEU A 202 2.85 6.21 0.54
CA LEU A 202 3.28 5.18 1.47
C LEU A 202 2.02 4.55 2.09
N LEU A 203 1.90 3.23 1.95
CA LEU A 203 0.79 2.45 2.50
C LEU A 203 1.29 1.41 3.50
N PHE A 204 0.58 1.32 4.62
CA PHE A 204 0.65 0.21 5.56
C PHE A 204 -0.55 -0.67 5.29
N LEU A 205 -0.30 -1.87 4.78
CA LEU A 205 -1.33 -2.76 4.27
C LEU A 205 -1.41 -4.00 5.14
N ARG A 206 -2.63 -4.49 5.32
CA ARG A 206 -2.93 -5.80 5.88
C ARG A 206 -3.65 -6.63 4.83
N LYS A 207 -3.26 -7.89 4.70
CA LYS A 207 -3.91 -8.87 3.85
C LYS A 207 -5.31 -9.18 4.42
N LEU A 208 -6.30 -9.30 3.56
CA LEU A 208 -7.64 -9.70 3.97
C LEU A 208 -7.67 -11.23 4.14
N GLU A 209 -8.38 -11.68 5.17
CA GLU A 209 -8.45 -13.11 5.51
C GLU A 209 -8.97 -13.92 4.33
N GLY A 210 -8.23 -14.95 3.93
CA GLY A 210 -8.61 -15.85 2.84
C GLY A 210 -8.62 -15.24 1.43
N SER A 211 -8.06 -14.04 1.21
CA SER A 211 -7.92 -13.45 -0.14
C SER A 211 -6.49 -12.92 -0.38
N ASP A 212 -6.14 -12.65 -1.65
CA ASP A 212 -4.88 -12.00 -2.04
C ASP A 212 -4.98 -10.46 -2.10
N GLU A 213 -6.07 -9.93 -1.57
CA GLU A 213 -6.36 -8.51 -1.55
C GLU A 213 -5.92 -7.90 -0.22
N TYR A 214 -5.65 -6.60 -0.25
CA TYR A 214 -5.16 -5.86 0.91
C TYR A 214 -6.13 -4.75 1.27
N ALA A 215 -6.10 -4.34 2.53
CA ALA A 215 -6.74 -3.13 3.01
C ALA A 215 -5.71 -2.22 3.71
N PRO A 216 -5.86 -0.89 3.64
CA PRO A 216 -5.06 0.02 4.46
C PRO A 216 -5.31 -0.24 5.94
N LEU A 217 -4.25 -0.53 6.69
CA LEU A 217 -4.31 -0.79 8.12
C LEU A 217 -4.63 0.51 8.87
N GLY A 218 -5.67 0.50 9.72
CA GLY A 218 -6.13 1.71 10.40
C GLY A 218 -6.79 2.72 9.46
N MET A 219 -7.20 2.30 8.24
CA MET A 219 -7.79 3.17 7.20
C MET A 219 -6.91 4.41 6.92
N LEU A 220 -7.28 5.56 7.47
CA LEU A 220 -6.57 6.83 7.30
C LEU A 220 -5.23 6.87 8.04
N GLN A 221 -5.05 6.04 9.06
CA GLN A 221 -3.80 5.97 9.81
C GLN A 221 -2.67 5.30 9.02
N GLY A 222 -3.02 4.43 8.07
CA GLY A 222 -2.07 3.65 7.27
C GLY A 222 -1.76 4.24 5.89
N VAL A 223 -2.20 5.46 5.59
CA VAL A 223 -2.07 6.07 4.26
C VAL A 223 -1.42 7.44 4.33
N TYR A 224 -0.29 7.58 3.63
CA TYR A 224 0.52 8.80 3.62
C TYR A 224 0.86 9.20 2.19
N PRO A 225 0.20 10.22 1.62
CA PRO A 225 0.61 10.79 0.34
C PRO A 225 2.06 11.29 0.40
N ILE A 226 2.80 11.10 -0.68
CA ILE A 226 4.17 11.60 -0.83
C ILE A 226 4.14 12.79 -1.78
N GLN A 227 4.51 13.98 -1.30
CA GLN A 227 4.60 15.18 -2.14
C GLN A 227 5.95 15.85 -1.92
N GLY A 228 6.62 16.22 -3.02
CA GLY A 228 7.98 16.75 -2.96
C GLY A 228 8.98 15.77 -2.32
N GLY A 229 8.77 14.46 -2.51
CA GLY A 229 9.61 13.41 -1.93
C GLY A 229 9.46 13.20 -0.43
N ARG A 230 8.45 13.80 0.21
CA ARG A 230 8.17 13.68 1.64
C ARG A 230 6.76 13.20 1.91
N THR A 231 6.60 12.37 2.94
CA THR A 231 5.29 11.91 3.41
C THR A 231 4.46 13.04 4.03
N ILE A 232 3.15 12.96 3.90
CA ILE A 232 2.19 13.88 4.53
C ILE A 232 1.23 13.06 5.39
N SER A 233 1.15 13.37 6.69
CA SER A 233 0.16 12.77 7.58
C SER A 233 -1.22 13.40 7.35
N ILE A 234 -2.27 12.58 7.40
CA ILE A 234 -3.66 13.07 7.40
C ILE A 234 -3.96 13.70 8.77
N GLU A 235 -4.42 14.94 8.77
CA GLU A 235 -4.74 15.70 9.99
C GLU A 235 -5.73 14.95 10.89
N GLY A 236 -5.40 14.82 12.18
CA GLY A 236 -6.27 14.19 13.19
C GLY A 236 -6.37 12.67 13.13
N LYS A 237 -5.78 12.01 12.13
CA LYS A 237 -5.83 10.53 11.98
C LYS A 237 -4.45 9.92 11.78
N GLY A 238 -3.66 10.47 10.86
CA GLY A 238 -2.31 9.99 10.62
C GLY A 238 -1.38 10.30 11.79
N PHE A 239 -0.39 9.44 11.99
CA PHE A 239 0.65 9.67 12.98
C PHE A 239 1.66 10.73 12.53
N SER A 240 1.91 11.71 13.39
CA SER A 240 2.81 12.84 13.12
C SER A 240 4.27 12.43 12.98
N GLN A 241 4.69 11.33 13.59
CA GLN A 241 6.05 10.79 13.47
C GLN A 241 6.38 10.35 12.04
N LEU A 242 5.36 10.05 11.24
CA LEU A 242 5.51 9.73 9.81
C LEU A 242 5.29 10.96 8.91
N ASN A 243 5.08 12.15 9.46
CA ASN A 243 4.90 13.37 8.67
C ASN A 243 6.24 13.99 8.28
N GLY A 244 6.38 14.39 7.01
CA GLY A 244 7.56 15.09 6.50
C GLY A 244 8.81 14.22 6.31
N LEU A 245 8.71 12.90 6.51
CA LEU A 245 9.83 11.99 6.33
C LEU A 245 10.23 11.93 4.85
N PRO A 246 11.53 12.05 4.53
CA PRO A 246 11.99 11.87 3.17
C PRO A 246 11.84 10.40 2.76
N GLU A 247 11.43 10.16 1.51
CA GLU A 247 11.22 8.81 0.99
C GLU A 247 12.47 7.91 1.17
N SER A 248 13.66 8.48 1.01
CA SER A 248 14.93 7.76 1.20
C SER A 248 15.14 7.25 2.63
N GLY A 249 14.58 7.92 3.63
CA GLY A 249 14.71 7.56 5.05
C GLY A 249 13.62 6.62 5.58
N LEU A 250 12.56 6.36 4.81
CA LEU A 250 11.41 5.57 5.27
C LEU A 250 11.78 4.13 5.62
N GLN A 251 12.67 3.51 4.85
CA GLN A 251 13.07 2.12 5.10
C GLN A 251 13.79 1.97 6.43
N ASN A 252 14.73 2.87 6.74
CA ASN A 252 15.44 2.87 8.01
C ASN A 252 14.48 3.13 9.16
N THR A 253 13.59 4.12 9.02
CA THR A 253 12.56 4.43 10.04
C THR A 253 11.68 3.21 10.33
N VAL A 254 11.22 2.50 9.30
CA VAL A 254 10.40 1.30 9.46
C VAL A 254 11.19 0.17 10.11
N ASN A 255 12.46 -0.01 9.75
CA ASN A 255 13.33 -1.02 10.35
C ASN A 255 13.63 -0.72 11.83
N GLU A 256 13.89 0.53 12.20
CA GLU A 256 14.06 0.98 13.58
C GLU A 256 12.82 0.70 14.42
N LEU A 257 11.63 1.00 13.89
CA LEU A 257 10.35 0.71 14.56
C LEU A 257 10.06 -0.78 14.72
N LEU A 258 10.71 -1.64 13.91
CA LEU A 258 10.68 -3.09 14.05
C LEU A 258 11.78 -3.64 14.98
N GLY A 259 12.68 -2.78 15.50
CA GLY A 259 13.85 -3.21 16.26
C GLY A 259 14.91 -3.94 15.43
N ARG A 260 14.96 -3.68 14.12
CA ARG A 260 15.93 -4.24 13.18
C ARG A 260 16.96 -3.18 12.82
N SER A 261 17.92 -2.91 13.70
CA SER A 261 19.06 -2.00 13.45
C SER A 261 20.30 -2.78 13.06
#